data_AF-A0AAU0SXI7-F1
#
_entry.id   AF-A0AAU0SXI7-F1
#
_cell.length_a   1.000
_cell.length_b   1.000
_cell.length_c   1.000
_cell.angle_alpha   90.00
_cell.angle_beta   90.00
_cell.angle_gamma   90.00
#
_symmetry.space_group_name_H-M   'P 1'
#
loop_
_entity.id
_entity.type
_entity.pdbx_description
1 polymer ?
#
loop_
_entity_poly.entity_id
_entity_poly.type
_entity_poly.pdbx_seq_one_letter_code
_entity_poly.pdbx_strand_id
1 'polypeptide(L)'
;MNTNRRIDPNLAAAAESKSDILSYGTCPLRQPKVQLLPLRYGLVEHTVPTAEVALPYALQTRPLGVRLLRNGWLYIIDNGTGVLHEYRITNGLVSALVWEGKQVSTDQRSAVSAECALIFSRASTLNVTYAEVQWTAAKCNRMLNSEEERARFMQSVSLVNVSCERGAKNLLTLEQTQRWLAELAQDEQLCPVPDDVPADERAPYLWEQPAYFRELHLGELLKPVLPLYQNDTLCLVVEDDLGVLRDLANYQDKVVGWIEAWANGGSQPGANERDYLLACYIEALSLLDETKLTGIAAASDDPALKAMLEELDQLPSPQRGHAGRALLDHLNNCGRAVSTYKDDPPQALLALRQEASDQFRKEEGFFASLALGSIKTVIIQDVDWRYHTRQFMAPAPDDFVERHLKALVQLGKDQTQRIKDVLSGAKLGQRGVNELIDRAAMDQTLAEHRARLMRWNALLDQITTDRITLVTADRFHRAAWYFDAQHQEQMILAFSAEYACLKDICRSDAASQAILDWLETKPQFSLPLLHTLPFSEQTSCRLNTLRCSTPVMG
;
A
#
# COMPACT_ATOMS: atom_id res chain seq x y z
N MET A 1 24.65 0.24 17.44
CA MET A 1 26.02 0.71 17.76
C MET A 1 25.90 2.18 18.11
N ASN A 2 26.11 2.51 19.39
CA ASN A 2 25.94 3.86 19.90
C ASN A 2 27.15 4.70 19.50
N THR A 3 27.09 5.40 18.37
CA THR A 3 28.13 6.38 18.02
C THR A 3 27.84 7.65 18.81
N ASN A 4 28.68 7.89 19.80
CA ASN A 4 28.75 9.14 20.56
C ASN A 4 29.15 10.26 19.58
N ARG A 5 28.20 10.78 18.81
CA ARG A 5 28.43 11.81 17.79
C ARG A 5 28.80 13.11 18.49
N ARG A 6 30.09 13.48 18.43
CA ARG A 6 30.51 14.87 18.68
C ARG A 6 29.86 15.74 17.62
N ILE A 7 28.79 16.44 17.99
CA ILE A 7 28.19 17.50 17.18
C ILE A 7 29.26 18.58 16.95
N ASP A 8 29.44 19.02 15.70
CA ASP A 8 30.33 20.14 15.37
C ASP A 8 29.92 21.38 16.19
N PRO A 9 30.81 21.98 16.98
CA PRO A 9 30.50 23.15 17.81
C PRO A 9 29.87 24.31 17.02
N ASN A 10 30.23 24.47 15.75
CA ASN A 10 29.68 25.50 14.88
C ASN A 10 28.23 25.20 14.49
N LEU A 11 27.88 23.93 14.30
CA LEU A 11 26.51 23.50 14.01
C LEU A 11 25.64 23.57 15.27
N ALA A 12 26.19 23.26 16.44
CA ALA A 12 25.51 23.46 17.72
C ALA A 12 25.21 24.95 17.95
N ALA A 13 26.20 25.82 17.77
CA ALA A 13 26.03 27.27 17.93
C ALA A 13 25.04 27.89 16.92
N ALA A 14 24.91 27.31 15.72
CA ALA A 14 23.91 27.74 14.73
C ALA A 14 22.48 27.29 15.08
N ALA A 15 22.32 26.24 15.88
CA ALA A 15 21.04 25.70 16.32
C ALA A 15 20.50 26.35 17.61
N GLU A 16 21.36 27.02 18.39
CA GLU A 16 20.99 27.69 19.63
C GLU A 16 20.11 28.94 19.40
N SER A 17 19.11 29.11 20.25
CA SER A 17 18.28 30.31 20.25
C SER A 17 19.10 31.51 20.71
N LYS A 18 19.07 32.60 19.93
CA LYS A 18 19.72 33.88 20.28
C LYS A 18 18.72 34.91 20.79
N SER A 19 17.53 34.48 21.20
CA SER A 19 16.50 35.36 21.76
C SER A 19 16.89 35.85 23.16
N ASP A 20 16.78 37.15 23.40
CA ASP A 20 16.93 37.71 24.75
C ASP A 20 15.87 37.12 25.70
N ILE A 21 16.33 36.73 26.90
CA ILE A 21 15.55 36.12 28.01
C ILE A 21 14.34 36.97 28.44
N LEU A 22 14.24 38.22 27.98
CA LEU A 22 13.21 39.20 28.37
C LEU A 22 12.06 39.38 27.35
N SER A 23 11.98 38.58 26.28
CA SER A 23 11.01 38.79 25.19
C SER A 23 9.71 37.98 25.28
N TYR A 24 9.21 37.71 26.48
CA TYR A 24 7.92 37.02 26.65
C TYR A 24 6.75 37.90 26.17
N GLY A 25 6.01 37.43 25.15
CA GLY A 25 4.69 37.96 24.77
C GLY A 25 4.58 38.77 23.47
N THR A 26 5.63 38.88 22.65
CA THR A 26 5.55 39.51 21.31
C THR A 26 5.93 38.52 20.21
N CYS A 27 5.19 38.55 19.10
CA CYS A 27 5.48 37.76 17.90
C CYS A 27 6.97 37.94 17.48
N PRO A 28 7.75 36.86 17.35
CA PRO A 28 9.18 36.93 17.02
C PRO A 28 9.44 37.45 15.61
N LEU A 29 8.43 37.38 14.72
CA LEU A 29 8.50 37.97 13.39
C LEU A 29 8.42 39.50 13.49
N ARG A 30 9.56 40.19 13.59
CA ARG A 30 9.67 41.64 13.79
C ARG A 30 10.01 42.40 12.51
N GLN A 31 10.63 41.75 11.54
CA GLN A 31 11.05 42.38 10.29
C GLN A 31 9.87 42.49 9.31
N PRO A 32 9.89 43.47 8.39
CA PRO A 32 8.89 43.59 7.31
C PRO A 32 9.07 42.51 6.24
N LYS A 33 10.25 41.89 6.16
CA LYS A 33 10.58 40.77 5.27
C LYS A 33 10.90 39.52 6.10
N VAL A 34 10.69 38.35 5.52
CA VAL A 34 11.06 37.06 6.09
C VAL A 34 12.04 36.34 5.18
N GLN A 35 12.93 35.56 5.78
CA GLN A 35 13.76 34.61 5.05
C GLN A 35 13.06 33.25 5.01
N LEU A 36 12.97 32.65 3.82
CA LEU A 36 12.34 31.35 3.61
C LEU A 36 13.41 30.26 3.45
N LEU A 37 13.13 29.08 4.00
CA LEU A 37 13.92 27.86 3.78
C LEU A 37 13.06 26.83 3.04
N PRO A 38 13.49 26.34 1.86
CA PRO A 38 12.65 25.48 1.04
C PRO A 38 12.70 24.03 1.51
N LEU A 39 11.52 23.44 1.72
CA LEU A 39 11.27 22.05 2.03
C LEU A 39 10.24 21.51 1.02
N ARG A 40 9.92 20.22 1.05
CA ARG A 40 8.88 19.61 0.21
C ARG A 40 7.97 18.68 0.98
N TYR A 41 6.80 18.43 0.42
CA TYR A 41 6.03 17.25 0.78
C TYR A 41 6.65 16.00 0.15
N GLY A 42 6.72 14.90 0.90
CA GLY A 42 7.28 13.63 0.42
C GLY A 42 6.94 12.45 1.33
N LEU A 43 7.20 11.22 0.87
CA LEU A 43 7.01 10.03 1.70
C LEU A 43 7.94 10.07 2.92
N VAL A 44 7.40 9.70 4.08
CA VAL A 44 8.13 9.53 5.35
C VAL A 44 7.80 8.16 5.95
N GLU A 45 8.69 7.64 6.79
CA GLU A 45 8.44 6.35 7.46
C GLU A 45 7.30 6.46 8.48
N HIS A 46 7.42 7.40 9.43
CA HIS A 46 6.48 7.50 10.57
C HIS A 46 6.11 8.93 10.99
N THR A 47 6.89 9.94 10.57
CA THR A 47 6.74 11.33 11.01
C THR A 47 5.56 12.01 10.32
N VAL A 48 4.34 11.67 10.73
CA VAL A 48 3.13 12.30 10.21
C VAL A 48 2.85 13.54 11.04
N PRO A 49 2.87 14.74 10.44
CA PRO A 49 2.34 15.89 11.14
C PRO A 49 0.90 15.60 11.51
N THR A 50 0.59 15.68 12.80
CA THR A 50 -0.81 15.72 13.27
C THR A 50 -1.49 16.97 12.69
N ALA A 51 -2.73 17.26 13.09
CA ALA A 51 -3.54 18.42 12.65
C ALA A 51 -2.84 19.81 12.65
N GLU A 52 -1.59 19.92 13.12
CA GLU A 52 -0.68 21.06 13.02
C GLU A 52 -0.25 21.42 11.58
N VAL A 53 -0.10 20.45 10.66
CA VAL A 53 0.27 20.73 9.27
C VAL A 53 -0.80 20.20 8.31
N ALA A 54 -1.37 21.10 7.52
CA ALA A 54 -2.32 20.73 6.48
C ALA A 54 -1.58 20.04 5.33
N LEU A 55 -1.69 18.71 5.27
CA LEU A 55 -1.16 17.90 4.17
C LEU A 55 -2.07 18.00 2.93
N PRO A 56 -1.50 17.99 1.70
CA PRO A 56 -2.28 18.11 0.47
C PRO A 56 -3.12 16.86 0.14
N TYR A 57 -2.75 15.70 0.67
CA TYR A 57 -3.45 14.41 0.53
C TYR A 57 -2.90 13.41 1.56
N ALA A 58 -3.61 12.29 1.71
CA ALA A 58 -3.20 11.14 2.51
C ALA A 58 -2.87 9.96 1.61
N LEU A 59 -1.99 9.09 2.09
CA LEU A 59 -1.53 7.88 1.42
C LEU A 59 -1.69 6.70 2.36
N GLN A 60 -1.94 5.52 1.81
CA GLN A 60 -2.17 4.28 2.55
C GLN A 60 -0.86 3.54 2.84
N THR A 61 0.07 3.56 1.88
CA THR A 61 1.32 2.78 1.92
C THR A 61 2.29 3.31 2.98
N ARG A 62 2.58 4.61 2.88
CA ARG A 62 3.47 5.36 3.75
C ARG A 62 2.92 6.77 3.86
N PRO A 63 2.98 7.38 5.05
CA PRO A 63 2.45 8.73 5.23
C PRO A 63 3.18 9.76 4.38
N LEU A 64 2.44 10.82 4.04
CA LEU A 64 3.00 12.04 3.48
C LEU A 64 3.47 12.95 4.62
N GLY A 65 4.71 13.43 4.55
CA GLY A 65 5.32 14.30 5.54
C GLY A 65 6.19 15.38 4.91
N VAL A 66 7.05 15.99 5.72
CA VAL A 66 7.93 17.10 5.30
C VAL A 66 9.36 16.57 5.15
N ARG A 67 9.96 16.86 4.00
CA ARG A 67 11.29 16.39 3.58
C ARG A 67 12.14 17.55 3.08
N LEU A 68 13.45 17.34 3.01
CA LEU A 68 14.33 18.23 2.26
C LEU A 68 13.96 18.25 0.77
N LEU A 69 14.05 19.44 0.17
CA LEU A 69 13.80 19.61 -1.27
C LEU A 69 14.87 18.87 -2.09
N ARG A 70 14.47 18.24 -3.19
CA ARG A 70 15.43 17.56 -4.08
C ARG A 70 16.26 18.56 -4.88
N ASN A 71 17.36 18.08 -5.44
CA ASN A 71 18.20 18.86 -6.36
C ASN A 71 17.35 19.33 -7.55
N GLY A 72 17.51 20.59 -7.94
CA GLY A 72 16.74 21.15 -9.05
C GLY A 72 16.65 22.67 -8.96
N TRP A 73 15.52 23.20 -9.40
CA TRP A 73 15.26 24.64 -9.48
C TRP A 73 13.99 25.00 -8.73
N LEU A 74 14.03 26.11 -8.01
CA LEU A 74 12.89 26.70 -7.32
C LEU A 74 12.57 28.04 -7.96
N TYR A 75 11.34 28.18 -8.45
CA TYR A 75 10.82 29.38 -9.10
C TYR A 75 9.83 30.07 -8.17
N ILE A 76 10.01 31.37 -7.97
CA ILE A 76 9.12 32.20 -7.15
C ILE A 76 8.76 33.46 -7.91
N ILE A 77 7.48 33.70 -8.11
CA ILE A 77 6.95 34.98 -8.61
C ILE A 77 6.29 35.71 -7.46
N ASP A 78 6.81 36.87 -7.10
CA ASP A 78 6.18 37.75 -6.11
C ASP A 78 5.06 38.55 -6.79
N ASN A 79 3.80 38.30 -6.40
CA ASN A 79 2.65 38.98 -6.99
C ASN A 79 2.64 40.49 -6.74
N GLY A 80 3.33 40.97 -5.69
CA GLY A 80 3.43 42.39 -5.41
C GLY A 80 4.35 43.13 -6.40
N THR A 81 5.40 42.48 -6.88
CA THR A 81 6.41 43.10 -7.75
C THR A 81 6.32 42.66 -9.21
N GLY A 82 5.74 41.47 -9.47
CA GLY A 82 5.74 40.80 -10.77
C GLY A 82 7.12 40.30 -11.19
N VAL A 83 8.05 40.14 -10.25
CA VAL A 83 9.41 39.68 -10.52
C VAL A 83 9.49 38.17 -10.32
N LEU A 84 10.09 37.47 -11.29
CA LEU A 84 10.46 36.07 -11.19
C LEU A 84 11.85 35.95 -10.58
N HIS A 85 11.96 35.14 -9.55
CA HIS A 85 13.21 34.70 -8.94
C HIS A 85 13.40 33.21 -9.24
N GLU A 86 14.60 32.85 -9.68
CA GLU A 86 15.00 31.48 -9.94
C GLU A 86 16.19 31.11 -9.07
N TYR A 87 16.05 30.05 -8.30
CA TYR A 87 17.06 29.54 -7.39
C TYR A 87 17.47 28.14 -7.76
N ARG A 88 18.76 27.83 -7.58
CA ARG A 88 19.28 26.47 -7.67
C ARG A 88 19.25 25.82 -6.28
N ILE A 89 18.78 24.58 -6.23
CA ILE A 89 18.72 23.77 -5.01
C ILE A 89 19.72 22.63 -5.13
N THR A 90 20.56 22.47 -4.10
CA THR A 90 21.53 21.39 -3.98
C THR A 90 21.52 20.84 -2.55
N ASN A 91 21.35 19.53 -2.40
CA ASN A 91 21.31 18.80 -1.14
C ASN A 91 20.31 19.37 -0.12
N GLY A 92 19.15 19.83 -0.61
CA GLY A 92 18.09 20.43 0.21
C GLY A 92 18.26 21.91 0.52
N LEU A 93 19.35 22.55 0.07
CA LEU A 93 19.66 23.95 0.38
C LEU A 93 19.74 24.80 -0.88
N VAL A 94 19.43 26.09 -0.73
CA VAL A 94 19.62 27.08 -1.79
C VAL A 94 21.12 27.27 -2.01
N SER A 95 21.59 26.99 -3.22
CA SER A 95 23.01 27.06 -3.58
C SER A 95 23.36 28.25 -4.47
N ALA A 96 22.40 28.78 -5.24
CA ALA A 96 22.61 29.93 -6.11
C ALA A 96 21.29 30.67 -6.44
N LEU A 97 21.37 31.98 -6.65
CA LEU A 97 20.37 32.78 -7.35
C LEU A 97 20.80 32.80 -8.82
N VAL A 98 19.93 32.26 -9.68
CA VAL A 98 20.21 32.05 -11.10
C VAL A 98 19.58 33.15 -11.95
N TRP A 99 18.43 33.68 -11.53
CA TRP A 99 17.76 34.75 -12.25
C TRP A 99 16.90 35.61 -11.32
N GLU A 100 16.82 36.90 -11.62
CA GLU A 100 15.85 37.84 -11.04
C GLU A 100 15.43 38.84 -12.13
N GLY A 101 14.14 38.90 -12.45
CA GLY A 101 13.65 39.87 -13.44
C GLY A 101 12.20 39.66 -13.88
N LYS A 102 11.71 40.56 -14.73
CA LYS A 102 10.33 40.54 -15.26
C LYS A 102 10.19 39.90 -16.64
N GLN A 103 11.30 39.48 -17.24
CA GLN A 103 11.36 38.83 -18.54
C GLN A 103 12.59 37.94 -18.58
N VAL A 104 12.54 36.82 -19.31
CA VAL A 104 13.67 35.93 -19.52
C VAL A 104 13.94 35.81 -21.01
N SER A 105 15.19 35.98 -21.44
CA SER A 105 15.55 35.92 -22.88
C SER A 105 16.29 34.66 -23.29
N THR A 106 16.85 33.92 -22.33
CA THR A 106 17.78 32.81 -22.59
C THR A 106 17.33 31.56 -21.84
N ASP A 107 17.32 30.41 -22.51
CA ASP A 107 16.82 29.14 -21.93
C ASP A 107 17.72 28.59 -20.83
N GLN A 108 19.04 28.69 -21.02
CA GLN A 108 20.04 28.23 -20.05
C GLN A 108 20.61 29.42 -19.30
N ARG A 109 20.60 29.34 -17.96
CA ARG A 109 21.04 30.44 -17.09
C ARG A 109 21.96 29.89 -16.00
N SER A 110 23.03 30.63 -15.75
CA SER A 110 24.04 30.32 -14.74
C SER A 110 23.85 31.17 -13.49
N ALA A 111 24.48 30.77 -12.38
CA ALA A 111 24.43 31.50 -11.12
C ALA A 111 24.88 32.96 -11.29
N VAL A 112 24.05 33.89 -10.83
CA VAL A 112 24.35 35.34 -10.78
C VAL A 112 24.97 35.72 -9.43
N SER A 113 24.58 35.04 -8.36
CA SER A 113 25.15 35.20 -7.01
C SER A 113 25.32 33.84 -6.33
N ALA A 114 26.30 33.75 -5.43
CA ALA A 114 26.48 32.64 -4.48
C ALA A 114 25.88 32.95 -3.09
N GLU A 115 25.74 34.23 -2.74
CA GLU A 115 24.97 34.65 -1.56
C GLU A 115 23.49 34.73 -1.94
N CYS A 116 22.72 33.72 -1.50
CA CYS A 116 21.38 33.45 -2.04
C CYS A 116 20.43 33.13 -0.89
N ALA A 117 19.73 34.14 -0.42
CA ALA A 117 18.68 34.00 0.57
C ALA A 117 17.33 34.31 -0.07
N LEU A 118 16.32 33.48 0.23
CA LEU A 118 14.94 33.68 -0.22
C LEU A 118 14.28 34.72 0.69
N ILE A 119 14.38 36.00 0.35
CA ILE A 119 13.90 37.09 1.22
C ILE A 119 12.73 37.81 0.56
N PHE A 120 11.55 37.73 1.17
CA PHE A 120 10.33 38.30 0.63
C PHE A 120 9.56 39.14 1.64
N SER A 121 8.76 40.09 1.15
CA SER A 121 7.89 40.90 2.00
C SER A 121 6.81 40.05 2.66
N ARG A 122 6.54 40.27 3.95
CA ARG A 122 5.43 39.62 4.66
C ARG A 122 4.05 40.08 4.18
N ALA A 123 3.99 41.16 3.40
CA ALA A 123 2.76 41.60 2.77
C ALA A 123 2.52 40.92 1.40
N SER A 124 3.47 40.13 0.90
CA SER A 124 3.38 39.51 -0.43
C SER A 124 2.64 38.18 -0.41
N THR A 125 2.06 37.86 -1.56
CA THR A 125 1.65 36.49 -1.90
C THR A 125 2.55 36.00 -3.02
N LEU A 126 3.13 34.82 -2.83
CA LEU A 126 4.09 34.22 -3.74
C LEU A 126 3.40 33.12 -4.56
N ASN A 127 3.77 33.03 -5.83
CA ASN A 127 3.51 31.84 -6.65
C ASN A 127 4.81 31.04 -6.75
N VAL A 128 4.80 29.80 -6.29
CA VAL A 128 6.00 28.97 -6.09
C VAL A 128 5.89 27.68 -6.90
N THR A 129 6.99 27.24 -7.51
CA THR A 129 7.06 25.91 -8.14
C THR A 129 8.47 25.35 -8.08
N TYR A 130 8.58 24.06 -7.78
CA TYR A 130 9.81 23.29 -7.92
C TYR A 130 9.82 22.56 -9.26
N ALA A 131 11.00 22.46 -9.87
CA ALA A 131 11.21 21.68 -11.08
C ALA A 131 12.55 20.94 -11.04
N GLU A 132 12.57 19.73 -11.57
CA GLU A 132 13.78 18.91 -11.71
C GLU A 132 14.68 19.35 -12.88
N VAL A 133 14.18 20.25 -13.73
CA VAL A 133 14.91 20.83 -14.87
C VAL A 133 14.78 22.35 -14.87
N GLN A 134 15.77 23.04 -15.43
CA GLN A 134 15.70 24.48 -15.62
C GLN A 134 14.61 24.82 -16.64
N TRP A 135 13.69 25.72 -16.30
CA TRP A 135 12.67 26.22 -17.22
C TRP A 135 13.32 26.95 -18.40
N THR A 136 12.79 26.72 -19.60
CA THR A 136 13.12 27.51 -20.79
C THR A 136 12.62 28.95 -20.62
N ALA A 137 13.18 29.88 -21.40
CA ALA A 137 12.73 31.27 -21.42
C ALA A 137 11.25 31.37 -21.79
N ALA A 138 10.78 30.50 -22.70
CA ALA A 138 9.36 30.42 -23.07
C ALA A 138 8.47 30.07 -21.87
N LYS A 139 8.85 29.08 -21.05
CA LYS A 139 8.12 28.69 -19.83
C LYS A 139 8.13 29.80 -18.79
N CYS A 140 9.28 30.40 -18.52
CA CYS A 140 9.41 31.53 -17.60
C CYS A 140 8.49 32.71 -18.01
N ASN A 141 8.57 33.14 -19.27
CA ASN A 141 7.76 34.25 -19.76
C ASN A 141 6.26 33.92 -19.76
N ARG A 142 5.87 32.66 -20.00
CA ARG A 142 4.47 32.25 -19.89
C ARG A 142 3.91 32.48 -18.49
N MET A 143 4.64 32.04 -17.46
CA MET A 143 4.23 32.24 -16.07
C MET A 143 4.25 33.72 -15.68
N LEU A 144 5.22 34.51 -16.18
CA LEU A 144 5.26 35.95 -15.95
C LEU A 144 4.04 36.67 -16.56
N ASN A 145 3.63 36.27 -17.77
CA ASN A 145 2.63 37.00 -18.56
C ASN A 145 1.17 36.56 -18.32
N SER A 146 0.92 35.40 -17.70
CA SER A 146 -0.44 34.87 -17.52
C SER A 146 -0.72 34.50 -16.07
N GLU A 147 -1.69 35.19 -15.45
CA GLU A 147 -2.11 34.87 -14.07
C GLU A 147 -2.88 33.55 -13.99
N GLU A 148 -3.63 33.21 -15.03
CA GLU A 148 -4.39 31.96 -15.13
C GLU A 148 -3.47 30.75 -15.14
N GLU A 149 -2.38 30.84 -15.92
CA GLU A 149 -1.32 29.82 -15.94
C GLU A 149 -0.67 29.68 -14.56
N ARG A 150 -0.34 30.79 -13.89
CA ARG A 150 0.19 30.75 -12.52
C ARG A 150 -0.78 30.11 -11.55
N ALA A 151 -2.06 30.47 -11.58
CA ALA A 151 -3.07 29.90 -10.69
C ALA A 151 -3.26 28.39 -10.91
N ARG A 152 -3.01 27.89 -12.12
CA ARG A 152 -3.11 26.47 -12.47
C ARG A 152 -1.90 25.66 -12.01
N PHE A 153 -0.71 26.16 -12.30
CA PHE A 153 0.54 25.41 -12.26
C PHE A 153 1.49 25.78 -11.13
N MET A 154 1.32 26.97 -10.53
CA MET A 154 2.13 27.41 -9.41
C MET A 154 1.33 27.35 -8.09
N GLN A 155 2.02 26.96 -7.03
CA GLN A 155 1.49 26.91 -5.68
C GLN A 155 1.42 28.33 -5.12
N SER A 156 0.22 28.79 -4.79
CA SER A 156 0.03 30.09 -4.15
C SER A 156 0.29 30.01 -2.64
N VAL A 157 1.18 30.86 -2.14
CA VAL A 157 1.61 30.90 -0.75
C VAL A 157 1.53 32.34 -0.24
N SER A 158 0.63 32.60 0.72
CA SER A 158 0.48 33.94 1.31
C SER A 158 1.39 34.10 2.51
N LEU A 159 2.21 35.15 2.51
CA LEU A 159 3.04 35.54 3.67
C LEU A 159 2.29 36.48 4.62
N VAL A 160 1.05 36.86 4.27
CA VAL A 160 0.23 37.80 5.02
C VAL A 160 -0.32 37.12 6.27
N ASN A 161 -0.16 37.79 7.42
CA ASN A 161 -0.70 37.35 8.72
C ASN A 161 -0.33 35.92 9.13
N VAL A 162 0.86 35.44 8.74
CA VAL A 162 1.36 34.12 9.16
C VAL A 162 1.51 34.07 10.67
N SER A 163 1.01 33.00 11.29
CA SER A 163 1.16 32.76 12.73
C SER A 163 2.61 32.37 13.03
N CYS A 164 3.23 33.07 13.97
CA CYS A 164 4.56 32.71 14.48
C CYS A 164 4.59 31.42 15.31
N GLU A 165 3.42 30.93 15.75
CA GLU A 165 3.30 29.70 16.53
C GLU A 165 2.88 28.52 15.64
N ARG A 166 1.89 28.75 14.77
CA ARG A 166 1.24 27.68 13.98
C ARG A 166 1.61 27.66 12.51
N GLY A 167 2.38 28.65 12.05
CA GLY A 167 2.67 28.83 10.64
C GLY A 167 1.43 29.23 9.84
N ALA A 168 1.38 28.79 8.59
CA ALA A 168 0.23 28.92 7.70
C ALA A 168 0.21 27.74 6.70
N LYS A 169 -0.76 27.72 5.78
CA LYS A 169 -0.79 26.71 4.72
C LYS A 169 0.53 26.76 3.93
N ASN A 170 1.24 25.62 3.88
CA ASN A 170 2.54 25.46 3.21
C ASN A 170 3.70 26.28 3.82
N LEU A 171 3.53 26.83 5.02
CA LEU A 171 4.54 27.60 5.73
C LEU A 171 4.65 27.10 7.16
N LEU A 172 5.82 26.57 7.52
CA LEU A 172 6.10 26.05 8.85
C LEU A 172 6.97 27.01 9.64
N THR A 173 6.75 27.06 10.95
CA THR A 173 7.69 27.67 11.89
C THR A 173 8.92 26.80 12.06
N LEU A 174 10.02 27.36 12.57
CA LEU A 174 11.22 26.56 12.87
C LEU A 174 10.95 25.45 13.89
N GLU A 175 10.06 25.68 14.86
CA GLU A 175 9.66 24.66 15.84
C GLU A 175 8.90 23.50 15.16
N GLN A 176 7.94 23.82 14.28
CA GLN A 176 7.24 22.80 13.50
C GLN A 176 8.21 22.02 12.61
N THR A 177 9.16 22.71 11.97
CA THR A 177 10.19 22.05 11.15
C THR A 177 11.08 21.12 11.97
N GLN A 178 11.53 21.53 13.15
CA GLN A 178 12.32 20.65 14.03
C GLN A 178 11.57 19.37 14.40
N ARG A 179 10.26 19.47 14.60
CA ARG A 179 9.41 18.34 14.98
C ARG A 179 9.07 17.43 13.80
N TRP A 180 8.80 18.01 12.64
CA TRP A 180 8.16 17.31 11.51
C TRP A 180 9.06 17.05 10.30
N LEU A 181 10.23 17.69 10.21
CA LEU A 181 11.19 17.43 9.13
C LEU A 181 11.84 16.06 9.35
N ALA A 182 11.63 15.14 8.41
CA ALA A 182 12.04 13.76 8.59
C ALA A 182 13.56 13.59 8.71
N GLU A 183 14.35 14.45 8.08
CA GLU A 183 15.81 14.45 8.18
C GLU A 183 16.34 14.91 9.55
N LEU A 184 15.51 15.55 10.38
CA LEU A 184 15.85 15.94 11.75
C LEU A 184 15.34 14.95 12.81
N ALA A 185 14.47 14.01 12.41
CA ALA A 185 13.88 13.04 13.33
C ALA A 185 14.97 12.12 13.91
N GLN A 186 14.89 11.85 15.21
CA GLN A 186 15.83 10.94 15.90
C GLN A 186 15.36 9.49 15.74
N ASP A 187 16.30 8.54 15.73
CA ASP A 187 16.04 7.10 15.59
C ASP A 187 14.95 6.55 16.54
N GLU A 188 14.75 7.17 17.72
CA GLU A 188 13.74 6.75 18.70
C GLU A 188 12.28 6.99 18.24
N GLN A 189 12.06 7.76 17.17
CA GLN A 189 10.74 7.99 16.57
C GLN A 189 10.38 6.96 15.49
N LEU A 190 11.28 6.02 15.17
CA LEU A 190 10.97 4.88 14.32
C LEU A 190 10.11 3.91 15.14
N CYS A 191 8.87 3.63 14.69
CA CYS A 191 8.03 2.64 15.35
C CYS A 191 8.81 1.30 15.40
N PRO A 192 8.72 0.54 16.51
CA PRO A 192 9.34 -0.78 16.56
C PRO A 192 8.69 -1.64 15.48
N VAL A 193 9.42 -1.87 14.39
CA VAL A 193 8.98 -2.83 13.37
C VAL A 193 9.05 -4.21 14.03
N PRO A 194 7.96 -5.00 14.00
CA PRO A 194 7.95 -6.34 14.54
C PRO A 194 9.19 -7.17 14.10
N ASP A 195 9.79 -7.92 15.02
CA ASP A 195 11.04 -8.67 14.78
C ASP A 195 10.89 -9.75 13.67
N ASP A 196 9.67 -10.11 13.30
CA ASP A 196 9.34 -11.04 12.21
C ASP A 196 9.46 -10.44 10.80
N VAL A 197 9.73 -9.13 10.68
CA VAL A 197 9.98 -8.48 9.39
C VAL A 197 11.48 -8.60 9.03
N PRO A 198 11.82 -9.14 7.84
CA PRO A 198 13.19 -9.23 7.37
C PRO A 198 13.95 -7.89 7.42
N ALA A 199 15.26 -7.93 7.67
CA ALA A 199 16.08 -6.73 7.85
C ALA A 199 16.14 -5.84 6.60
N ASP A 200 16.08 -6.44 5.41
CA ASP A 200 16.02 -5.78 4.11
C ASP A 200 14.67 -5.07 3.86
N GLU A 201 13.57 -5.58 4.42
CA GLU A 201 12.26 -4.93 4.40
C GLU A 201 12.16 -3.76 5.40
N ARG A 202 13.10 -3.66 6.36
CA ARG A 202 13.17 -2.63 7.41
C ARG A 202 14.07 -1.44 7.07
N ALA A 203 14.71 -1.45 5.90
CA ALA A 203 15.62 -0.37 5.51
C ALA A 203 14.85 0.96 5.39
N PRO A 204 15.30 2.04 6.04
CA PRO A 204 14.59 3.32 5.98
C PRO A 204 14.66 3.90 4.57
N TYR A 205 13.53 4.44 4.10
CA TYR A 205 13.39 5.11 2.80
C TYR A 205 13.78 4.22 1.61
N LEU A 206 13.49 2.92 1.69
CA LEU A 206 13.83 1.91 0.68
C LEU A 206 13.27 2.22 -0.73
N TRP A 207 12.27 3.11 -0.82
CA TRP A 207 11.63 3.57 -2.05
C TRP A 207 12.42 4.64 -2.80
N GLU A 208 13.44 5.26 -2.20
CA GLU A 208 14.21 6.32 -2.86
C GLU A 208 15.28 5.75 -3.80
N GLN A 209 15.21 6.11 -5.07
CA GLN A 209 16.25 5.83 -6.05
C GLN A 209 16.51 7.06 -6.94
N PRO A 210 17.70 7.70 -6.82
CA PRO A 210 18.77 7.42 -5.84
C PRO A 210 18.35 7.77 -4.41
N ALA A 211 19.11 7.32 -3.40
CA ALA A 211 18.86 7.66 -2.01
C ALA A 211 19.06 9.18 -1.77
N TYR A 212 18.04 9.86 -1.27
CA TYR A 212 18.06 11.28 -0.93
C TYR A 212 18.04 11.53 0.58
N PHE A 213 17.46 10.60 1.34
CA PHE A 213 17.43 10.67 2.79
C PHE A 213 18.84 10.69 3.35
N ARG A 214 19.06 11.66 4.22
CA ARG A 214 20.22 11.74 5.09
C ARG A 214 19.78 12.38 6.39
N GLU A 215 20.36 11.94 7.48
CA GLU A 215 20.24 12.68 8.72
C GLU A 215 20.86 14.07 8.55
N LEU A 216 20.17 15.08 9.07
CA LEU A 216 20.55 16.49 9.01
C LEU A 216 20.65 17.01 10.44
N HIS A 217 21.68 17.81 10.74
CA HIS A 217 21.65 18.61 11.96
C HIS A 217 20.90 19.92 11.71
N LEU A 218 20.04 20.37 12.64
CA LEU A 218 19.30 21.63 12.48
C LEU A 218 20.20 22.82 12.12
N GLY A 219 21.38 22.90 12.72
CA GLY A 219 22.38 23.93 12.42
C GLY A 219 22.82 23.96 10.95
N GLU A 220 22.78 22.84 10.22
CA GLU A 220 23.04 22.81 8.77
C GLU A 220 21.92 23.52 7.99
N LEU A 221 20.67 23.32 8.39
CA LEU A 221 19.50 23.98 7.79
C LEU A 221 19.51 25.49 8.06
N LEU A 222 19.94 25.89 9.26
CA LEU A 222 19.97 27.29 9.69
C LEU A 222 21.23 28.04 9.28
N LYS A 223 22.31 27.36 8.88
CA LYS A 223 23.57 27.98 8.45
C LYS A 223 23.40 29.06 7.35
N PRO A 224 22.51 28.90 6.36
CA PRO A 224 22.27 29.93 5.33
C PRO A 224 21.41 31.11 5.82
N VAL A 225 20.87 31.07 7.03
CA VAL A 225 20.04 32.14 7.58
C VAL A 225 20.90 33.36 7.91
N LEU A 226 20.56 34.51 7.31
CA LEU A 226 21.29 35.74 7.55
C LEU A 226 21.05 36.22 9.00
N PRO A 227 22.04 36.84 9.65
CA PRO A 227 21.91 37.32 11.02
C PRO A 227 20.69 38.23 11.28
N LEU A 228 20.30 39.03 10.28
CA LEU A 228 19.16 39.93 10.34
C LEU A 228 17.81 39.20 10.46
N TYR A 229 17.70 37.97 9.96
CA TYR A 229 16.45 37.21 9.85
C TYR A 229 16.39 35.98 10.77
N GLN A 230 17.28 35.85 11.75
CA GLN A 230 17.31 34.70 12.66
C GLN A 230 15.97 34.44 13.36
N ASN A 231 15.24 35.49 13.72
CA ASN A 231 13.90 35.40 14.35
C ASN A 231 12.75 35.55 13.32
N ASP A 232 13.08 35.83 12.06
CA ASP A 232 12.16 36.11 10.95
C ASP A 232 12.30 35.07 9.83
N THR A 233 12.45 33.81 10.24
CA THR A 233 12.63 32.67 9.34
C THR A 233 11.41 31.76 9.34
N LEU A 234 10.95 31.37 8.16
CA LEU A 234 9.89 30.39 7.96
C LEU A 234 10.36 29.31 6.97
N CYS A 235 9.79 28.11 7.07
CA CYS A 235 10.06 27.05 6.11
C CYS A 235 8.92 26.97 5.09
N LEU A 236 9.26 27.12 3.81
CA LEU A 236 8.34 27.04 2.68
C LEU A 236 8.27 25.58 2.21
N VAL A 237 7.11 24.95 2.33
CA VAL A 237 6.91 23.55 1.90
C VAL A 237 6.28 23.53 0.52
N VAL A 238 7.02 23.05 -0.48
CA VAL A 238 6.55 22.98 -1.86
C VAL A 238 5.93 21.62 -2.19
N GLU A 239 4.96 21.65 -3.11
CA GLU A 239 4.39 20.43 -3.70
C GLU A 239 5.39 19.75 -4.65
N ASP A 240 5.60 18.45 -4.46
CA ASP A 240 6.50 17.60 -5.28
C ASP A 240 5.80 16.26 -5.61
N ASP A 241 4.62 16.34 -6.20
CA ASP A 241 3.78 15.18 -6.51
C ASP A 241 4.44 14.23 -7.53
N LEU A 242 5.23 14.77 -8.47
CA LEU A 242 6.03 13.97 -9.40
C LEU A 242 7.04 13.11 -8.62
N GLY A 243 7.66 13.72 -7.62
CA GLY A 243 8.55 13.08 -6.70
C GLY A 243 7.94 11.95 -5.88
N VAL A 244 6.72 12.17 -5.37
CA VAL A 244 5.98 11.17 -4.59
C VAL A 244 5.57 10.00 -5.48
N LEU A 245 5.06 10.28 -6.69
CA LEU A 245 4.72 9.24 -7.66
C LEU A 245 5.91 8.36 -8.05
N ARG A 246 7.08 8.98 -8.29
CA ARG A 246 8.31 8.26 -8.60
C ARG A 246 8.77 7.38 -7.42
N ASP A 247 8.71 7.91 -6.20
CA ASP A 247 9.06 7.15 -4.99
C ASP A 247 8.11 5.94 -4.81
N LEU A 248 6.80 6.12 -4.98
CA LEU A 248 5.84 5.01 -4.93
C LEU A 248 6.09 3.95 -6.02
N ALA A 249 6.41 4.38 -7.24
CA ALA A 249 6.74 3.46 -8.33
C ALA A 249 8.05 2.68 -8.06
N ASN A 250 9.06 3.33 -7.50
CA ASN A 250 10.29 2.66 -7.07
C ASN A 250 10.03 1.70 -5.90
N TYR A 251 9.11 2.03 -4.99
CA TYR A 251 8.70 1.10 -3.94
C TYR A 251 8.04 -0.14 -4.54
N GLN A 252 7.14 0.03 -5.51
CA GLN A 252 6.53 -1.09 -6.22
C GLN A 252 7.59 -2.05 -6.80
N ASP A 253 8.60 -1.51 -7.49
CA ASP A 253 9.70 -2.31 -8.03
C ASP A 253 10.46 -3.07 -6.94
N LYS A 254 10.69 -2.45 -5.76
CA LYS A 254 11.35 -3.12 -4.63
C LYS A 254 10.54 -4.32 -4.15
N VAL A 255 9.23 -4.15 -3.97
CA VAL A 255 8.36 -5.22 -3.48
C VAL A 255 8.22 -6.33 -4.54
N VAL A 256 8.13 -5.99 -5.82
CA VAL A 256 8.18 -6.97 -6.92
C VAL A 256 9.51 -7.72 -6.91
N GLY A 257 10.63 -7.02 -6.74
CA GLY A 257 11.94 -7.65 -6.59
C GLY A 257 12.04 -8.61 -5.40
N TRP A 258 11.36 -8.34 -4.29
CA TRP A 258 11.26 -9.29 -3.18
C TRP A 258 10.51 -10.57 -3.56
N ILE A 259 9.39 -10.43 -4.29
CA ILE A 259 8.62 -11.58 -4.79
C ILE A 259 9.47 -12.39 -5.78
N GLU A 260 10.18 -11.74 -6.70
CA GLU A 260 11.06 -12.41 -7.66
C GLU A 260 12.23 -13.11 -6.97
N ALA A 261 12.88 -12.45 -6.00
CA ALA A 261 13.96 -13.04 -5.21
C ALA A 261 13.46 -14.21 -4.36
N TRP A 262 12.25 -14.12 -3.81
CA TRP A 262 11.61 -15.22 -3.12
C TRP A 262 11.34 -16.38 -4.08
N ALA A 263 10.70 -16.13 -5.23
CA ALA A 263 10.33 -17.17 -6.19
C ALA A 263 11.57 -17.94 -6.67
N ASN A 264 12.64 -17.20 -6.99
CA ASN A 264 13.92 -17.76 -7.42
C ASN A 264 14.78 -18.30 -6.26
N GLY A 265 14.40 -18.10 -5.01
CA GLY A 265 15.16 -18.51 -3.83
C GLY A 265 14.92 -19.96 -3.40
N GLY A 266 15.44 -20.29 -2.22
CA GLY A 266 15.28 -21.59 -1.57
C GLY A 266 16.56 -22.41 -1.56
N SER A 267 16.44 -23.72 -1.29
CA SER A 267 17.59 -24.65 -1.22
C SER A 267 18.34 -24.77 -2.56
N GLN A 268 17.66 -24.52 -3.66
CA GLN A 268 18.16 -24.40 -5.02
C GLN A 268 17.38 -23.27 -5.72
N PRO A 269 17.87 -22.70 -6.83
CA PRO A 269 17.12 -21.71 -7.58
C PRO A 269 15.72 -22.20 -7.97
N GLY A 270 14.68 -21.42 -7.63
CA GLY A 270 13.27 -21.76 -7.89
C GLY A 270 12.64 -22.73 -6.88
N ALA A 271 13.36 -23.16 -5.85
CA ALA A 271 12.85 -24.14 -4.89
C ALA A 271 11.70 -23.60 -4.06
N ASN A 272 11.74 -22.32 -3.64
CA ASN A 272 10.66 -21.71 -2.87
C ASN A 272 9.32 -21.74 -3.63
N GLU A 273 9.30 -21.26 -4.89
CA GLU A 273 8.07 -21.26 -5.71
C GLU A 273 7.59 -22.69 -5.97
N ARG A 274 8.50 -23.59 -6.36
CA ARG A 274 8.18 -25.01 -6.58
C ARG A 274 7.55 -25.62 -5.33
N ASP A 275 8.20 -25.49 -4.19
CA ASP A 275 7.78 -26.14 -2.94
C ASP A 275 6.46 -25.53 -2.45
N TYR A 276 6.27 -24.22 -2.61
CA TYR A 276 5.00 -23.54 -2.34
C TYR A 276 3.85 -24.05 -3.22
N LEU A 277 4.06 -24.15 -4.54
CA LEU A 277 3.04 -24.63 -5.48
C LEU A 277 2.71 -26.10 -5.24
N LEU A 278 3.72 -26.94 -4.98
CA LEU A 278 3.51 -28.35 -4.63
C LEU A 278 2.76 -28.49 -3.31
N ALA A 279 3.09 -27.70 -2.29
CA ALA A 279 2.39 -27.71 -1.01
C ALA A 279 0.93 -27.25 -1.16
N CYS A 280 0.68 -26.18 -1.93
CA CYS A 280 -0.67 -25.73 -2.27
C CYS A 280 -1.46 -26.83 -3.02
N TYR A 281 -0.83 -27.51 -3.98
CA TYR A 281 -1.47 -28.61 -4.71
C TYR A 281 -1.80 -29.79 -3.80
N ILE A 282 -0.86 -30.21 -2.95
CA ILE A 282 -1.05 -31.31 -1.99
C ILE A 282 -2.16 -30.96 -0.97
N GLU A 283 -2.23 -29.70 -0.53
CA GLU A 283 -3.32 -29.22 0.32
C GLU A 283 -4.67 -29.24 -0.44
N ALA A 284 -4.69 -28.78 -1.69
CA ALA A 284 -5.90 -28.80 -2.53
C ALA A 284 -6.38 -30.21 -2.88
N LEU A 285 -5.51 -31.22 -2.87
CA LEU A 285 -5.91 -32.64 -2.97
C LEU A 285 -6.62 -33.14 -1.72
N SER A 286 -6.31 -32.56 -0.56
CA SER A 286 -6.93 -32.90 0.73
C SER A 286 -8.23 -32.13 1.01
N LEU A 287 -8.48 -31.01 0.31
CA LEU A 287 -9.66 -30.16 0.51
C LEU A 287 -10.65 -30.27 -0.67
N LEU A 288 -11.92 -30.47 -0.34
CA LEU A 288 -13.04 -30.29 -1.28
C LEU A 288 -13.44 -28.82 -1.37
N ASP A 289 -13.72 -28.41 -2.60
CA ASP A 289 -14.38 -27.17 -2.98
C ASP A 289 -15.72 -27.48 -3.67
N GLU A 290 -16.53 -26.46 -3.96
CA GLU A 290 -17.86 -26.61 -4.59
C GLU A 290 -17.80 -27.35 -5.94
N THR A 291 -16.74 -27.12 -6.72
CA THR A 291 -16.53 -27.75 -8.03
C THR A 291 -16.22 -29.24 -7.90
N LYS A 292 -15.41 -29.63 -6.92
CA LYS A 292 -15.15 -31.04 -6.62
C LYS A 292 -16.36 -31.74 -6.03
N LEU A 293 -17.16 -31.04 -5.22
CA LEU A 293 -18.40 -31.58 -4.65
C LEU A 293 -19.41 -31.93 -5.76
N THR A 294 -19.61 -31.02 -6.71
CA THR A 294 -20.46 -31.24 -7.89
C THR A 294 -19.92 -32.37 -8.79
N GLY A 295 -18.60 -32.50 -8.92
CA GLY A 295 -17.97 -33.65 -9.58
C GLY A 295 -18.24 -34.99 -8.88
N ILE A 296 -18.18 -35.05 -7.54
CA ILE A 296 -18.52 -36.23 -6.75
C ILE A 296 -20.00 -36.59 -6.92
N ALA A 297 -20.87 -35.57 -6.93
CA ALA A 297 -22.30 -35.74 -7.15
C ALA A 297 -22.62 -36.34 -8.53
N ALA A 298 -21.98 -35.83 -9.58
CA ALA A 298 -22.18 -36.30 -10.95
C ALA A 298 -21.67 -37.74 -11.17
N ALA A 299 -20.63 -38.15 -10.44
CA ALA A 299 -20.01 -39.47 -10.56
C ALA A 299 -20.65 -40.54 -9.65
N SER A 300 -21.53 -40.16 -8.72
CA SER A 300 -22.16 -41.08 -7.79
C SER A 300 -23.48 -41.64 -8.34
N ASP A 301 -23.71 -42.93 -8.15
CA ASP A 301 -24.98 -43.60 -8.48
C ASP A 301 -25.93 -43.73 -7.28
N ASP A 302 -25.57 -43.18 -6.11
CA ASP A 302 -26.42 -43.24 -4.90
C ASP A 302 -27.66 -42.33 -5.04
N PRO A 303 -28.88 -42.89 -5.07
CA PRO A 303 -30.12 -42.12 -5.17
C PRO A 303 -30.35 -41.18 -3.97
N ALA A 304 -29.89 -41.57 -2.77
CA ALA A 304 -30.06 -40.76 -1.57
C ALA A 304 -29.18 -39.50 -1.62
N LEU A 305 -27.97 -39.62 -2.16
CA LEU A 305 -27.06 -38.49 -2.36
C LEU A 305 -27.61 -37.51 -3.40
N LYS A 306 -28.15 -38.01 -4.52
CA LYS A 306 -28.76 -37.17 -5.56
C LYS A 306 -29.95 -36.38 -5.02
N ALA A 307 -30.84 -37.05 -4.30
CA ALA A 307 -32.00 -36.40 -3.67
C ALA A 307 -31.59 -35.31 -2.66
N MET A 308 -30.57 -35.58 -1.84
CA MET A 308 -30.04 -34.59 -0.88
C MET A 308 -29.50 -33.34 -1.57
N LEU A 309 -28.74 -33.49 -2.66
CA LEU A 309 -28.14 -32.37 -3.37
C LEU A 309 -29.17 -31.57 -4.19
N GLU A 310 -30.14 -32.24 -4.81
CA GLU A 310 -31.25 -31.58 -5.50
C GLU A 310 -32.08 -30.72 -4.52
N GLU A 311 -32.33 -31.24 -3.31
CA GLU A 311 -33.05 -30.49 -2.28
C GLU A 311 -32.21 -29.32 -1.72
N LEU A 312 -30.89 -29.51 -1.58
CA LEU A 312 -29.95 -28.44 -1.20
C LEU A 312 -30.00 -27.28 -2.21
N ASP A 313 -30.01 -27.56 -3.51
CA ASP A 313 -30.12 -26.54 -4.57
C ASP A 313 -31.46 -25.81 -4.53
N GLN A 314 -32.54 -26.48 -4.12
CA GLN A 314 -33.88 -25.91 -4.01
C GLN A 314 -34.09 -25.05 -2.76
N LEU A 315 -33.18 -25.05 -1.79
CA LEU A 315 -33.29 -24.20 -0.60
C LEU A 315 -33.29 -22.70 -0.95
N PRO A 316 -34.02 -21.85 -0.22
CA PRO A 316 -34.04 -20.41 -0.47
C PRO A 316 -32.73 -19.74 -0.01
N SER A 317 -32.33 -18.64 -0.65
CA SER A 317 -31.26 -17.77 -0.14
C SER A 317 -31.74 -17.02 1.12
N PRO A 318 -30.96 -16.92 2.22
CA PRO A 318 -29.54 -17.27 2.36
C PRO A 318 -29.26 -18.71 2.86
N GLN A 319 -30.29 -19.50 3.14
CA GLN A 319 -30.16 -20.84 3.74
C GLN A 319 -29.35 -21.79 2.85
N ARG A 320 -29.52 -21.72 1.52
CA ARG A 320 -28.69 -22.47 0.55
C ARG A 320 -27.20 -22.22 0.75
N GLY A 321 -26.78 -20.96 0.90
CA GLY A 321 -25.37 -20.61 1.06
C GLY A 321 -24.79 -21.09 2.39
N HIS A 322 -25.56 -20.99 3.48
CA HIS A 322 -25.16 -21.51 4.78
C HIS A 322 -25.06 -23.05 4.78
N ALA A 323 -26.04 -23.74 4.21
CA ALA A 323 -26.06 -25.20 4.13
C ALA A 323 -24.96 -25.74 3.20
N GLY A 324 -24.69 -25.09 2.06
CA GLY A 324 -23.58 -25.45 1.17
C GLY A 324 -22.22 -25.31 1.84
N ARG A 325 -22.01 -24.21 2.58
CA ARG A 325 -20.77 -24.01 3.35
C ARG A 325 -20.63 -25.01 4.49
N ALA A 326 -21.71 -25.26 5.23
CA ALA A 326 -21.74 -26.25 6.30
C ALA A 326 -21.43 -27.67 5.78
N LEU A 327 -21.94 -28.02 4.60
CA LEU A 327 -21.64 -29.30 3.95
C LEU A 327 -20.16 -29.41 3.59
N LEU A 328 -19.55 -28.37 3.00
CA LEU A 328 -18.12 -28.38 2.71
C LEU A 328 -17.27 -28.47 3.99
N ASP A 329 -17.64 -27.73 5.03
CA ASP A 329 -16.96 -27.78 6.33
C ASP A 329 -17.07 -29.17 6.96
N HIS A 330 -18.26 -29.80 6.89
CA HIS A 330 -18.49 -31.19 7.31
C HIS A 330 -17.58 -32.16 6.55
N LEU A 331 -17.56 -32.10 5.22
CA LEU A 331 -16.80 -33.05 4.40
C LEU A 331 -15.28 -32.90 4.56
N ASN A 332 -14.80 -31.69 4.82
CA ASN A 332 -13.37 -31.43 5.03
C ASN A 332 -12.91 -31.76 6.47
N ASN A 333 -13.80 -31.74 7.48
CA ASN A 333 -13.40 -31.77 8.89
C ASN A 333 -14.03 -32.88 9.75
N CYS A 334 -15.16 -33.49 9.34
CA CYS A 334 -15.91 -34.42 10.21
C CYS A 334 -15.10 -35.67 10.58
N GLY A 335 -14.34 -36.23 9.64
CA GLY A 335 -13.46 -37.38 9.93
C GLY A 335 -12.35 -37.07 10.94
N ARG A 336 -11.89 -35.81 11.00
CA ARG A 336 -10.91 -35.36 12.01
C ARG A 336 -11.58 -35.23 13.37
N ALA A 337 -12.75 -34.61 13.44
CA ALA A 337 -13.52 -34.43 14.68
C ALA A 337 -13.90 -35.77 15.36
N VAL A 338 -14.22 -36.79 14.56
CA VAL A 338 -14.51 -38.16 15.06
C VAL A 338 -13.24 -38.88 15.56
N SER A 339 -12.05 -38.49 15.08
CA SER A 339 -10.77 -39.15 15.36
C SER A 339 -9.97 -38.53 16.53
N THR A 340 -10.20 -37.26 16.88
CA THR A 340 -9.38 -36.46 17.81
C THR A 340 -9.56 -36.74 19.31
N TYR A 341 -10.00 -37.93 19.73
CA TYR A 341 -10.11 -38.26 21.17
C TYR A 341 -8.73 -38.50 21.82
N LYS A 342 -7.97 -37.42 21.98
CA LYS A 342 -6.98 -37.25 23.05
C LYS A 342 -7.56 -36.52 24.26
N ASP A 343 -8.70 -35.83 24.12
CA ASP A 343 -9.41 -35.12 25.19
C ASP A 343 -10.85 -35.68 25.38
N ASP A 344 -11.38 -35.56 26.60
CA ASP A 344 -12.67 -36.13 27.00
C ASP A 344 -13.84 -35.68 26.09
N PRO A 345 -14.69 -36.61 25.59
CA PRO A 345 -15.82 -36.26 24.72
C PRO A 345 -16.85 -35.37 25.42
N PRO A 346 -17.61 -34.53 24.67
CA PRO A 346 -18.73 -33.78 25.23
C PRO A 346 -19.73 -34.69 25.95
N GLN A 347 -20.28 -34.24 27.08
CA GLN A 347 -21.21 -35.03 27.90
C GLN A 347 -22.43 -35.52 27.11
N ALA A 348 -22.94 -34.71 26.19
CA ALA A 348 -24.06 -35.09 25.32
C ALA A 348 -23.73 -36.31 24.44
N LEU A 349 -22.50 -36.39 23.91
CA LEU A 349 -22.05 -37.53 23.13
C LEU A 349 -21.81 -38.76 24.01
N LEU A 350 -21.28 -38.58 25.22
CA LEU A 350 -21.13 -39.68 26.18
C LEU A 350 -22.49 -40.32 26.52
N ALA A 351 -23.53 -39.51 26.73
CA ALA A 351 -24.88 -39.99 26.98
C ALA A 351 -25.42 -40.79 25.79
N LEU A 352 -25.26 -40.29 24.56
CA LEU A 352 -25.68 -41.00 23.34
C LEU A 352 -24.94 -42.32 23.15
N ARG A 353 -23.63 -42.37 23.43
CA ARG A 353 -22.84 -43.62 23.38
C ARG A 353 -23.31 -44.65 24.42
N GLN A 354 -23.64 -44.19 25.63
CA GLN A 354 -24.16 -45.04 26.70
C GLN A 354 -25.53 -45.61 26.33
N GLU A 355 -26.45 -44.77 25.85
CA GLU A 355 -27.78 -45.20 25.41
C GLU A 355 -27.70 -46.26 24.30
N ALA A 356 -26.88 -46.02 23.26
CA ALA A 356 -26.69 -46.98 22.17
C ALA A 356 -26.09 -48.31 22.67
N SER A 357 -25.17 -48.26 23.65
CA SER A 357 -24.59 -49.45 24.27
C SER A 357 -25.61 -50.24 25.08
N ASP A 358 -26.49 -49.56 25.80
CA ASP A 358 -27.53 -50.18 26.63
C ASP A 358 -28.66 -50.77 25.78
N GLN A 359 -29.03 -50.11 24.68
CA GLN A 359 -30.00 -50.64 23.70
C GLN A 359 -29.45 -51.91 23.05
N PHE A 360 -28.21 -51.89 22.56
CA PHE A 360 -27.56 -53.07 21.98
C PHE A 360 -27.52 -54.25 22.97
N ARG A 361 -27.21 -53.98 24.24
CA ARG A 361 -27.20 -55.00 25.31
C ARG A 361 -28.59 -55.62 25.55
N LYS A 362 -29.67 -54.87 25.34
CA LYS A 362 -31.06 -55.34 25.53
C LYS A 362 -31.56 -56.19 24.36
N GLU A 363 -31.08 -55.95 23.15
CA GLU A 363 -31.61 -56.56 21.92
C GLU A 363 -30.98 -57.92 21.56
N GLU A 364 -29.69 -58.16 21.84
CA GLU A 364 -29.01 -59.39 21.37
C GLU A 364 -28.92 -60.57 22.38
N GLY A 365 -29.31 -60.39 23.64
CA GLY A 365 -29.28 -61.46 24.64
C GLY A 365 -27.90 -62.08 24.92
N PHE A 366 -27.87 -63.17 25.70
CA PHE A 366 -26.66 -63.76 26.33
C PHE A 366 -25.55 -64.22 25.36
N PHE A 367 -25.85 -64.49 24.08
CA PHE A 367 -24.87 -64.95 23.08
C PHE A 367 -24.03 -63.83 22.44
N ALA A 368 -24.37 -62.56 22.67
CA ALA A 368 -23.61 -61.40 22.19
C ALA A 368 -22.20 -61.26 22.82
N SER A 369 -21.94 -61.96 23.93
CA SER A 369 -20.75 -61.80 24.77
C SER A 369 -19.40 -62.08 24.10
N LEU A 370 -19.37 -62.85 23.00
CA LEU A 370 -18.12 -63.33 22.39
C LEU A 370 -17.63 -62.45 21.23
N ALA A 371 -18.50 -61.62 20.63
CA ALA A 371 -18.17 -60.68 19.55
C ALA A 371 -18.18 -59.19 20.00
N LEU A 372 -18.28 -58.95 21.32
CA LEU A 372 -18.58 -57.67 21.98
C LEU A 372 -17.64 -56.50 21.61
N GLY A 373 -16.36 -56.76 21.37
CA GLY A 373 -15.38 -55.68 21.16
C GLY A 373 -15.58 -54.94 19.84
N SER A 374 -15.71 -55.69 18.74
CA SER A 374 -15.73 -55.12 17.39
C SER A 374 -17.07 -54.48 17.05
N ILE A 375 -18.19 -55.12 17.41
CA ILE A 375 -19.54 -54.62 17.09
C ILE A 375 -19.86 -53.37 17.91
N LYS A 376 -19.51 -53.35 19.20
CA LYS A 376 -19.67 -52.16 20.05
C LYS A 376 -18.89 -50.97 19.51
N THR A 377 -17.69 -51.21 18.97
CA THR A 377 -16.87 -50.15 18.37
C THR A 377 -17.53 -49.55 17.13
N VAL A 378 -18.13 -50.37 16.27
CA VAL A 378 -18.84 -49.91 15.06
C VAL A 378 -20.08 -49.08 15.42
N ILE A 379 -20.86 -49.51 16.42
CA ILE A 379 -22.06 -48.79 16.89
C ILE A 379 -21.67 -47.43 17.47
N ILE A 380 -20.66 -47.39 18.33
CA ILE A 380 -20.16 -46.13 18.92
C ILE A 380 -19.64 -45.19 17.84
N GLN A 381 -18.89 -45.70 16.85
CA GLN A 381 -18.43 -44.90 15.72
C GLN A 381 -19.61 -44.32 14.91
N ASP A 382 -20.68 -45.08 14.66
CA ASP A 382 -21.85 -44.56 13.96
C ASP A 382 -22.55 -43.43 14.74
N VAL A 383 -22.62 -43.55 16.07
CA VAL A 383 -23.15 -42.52 16.96
C VAL A 383 -22.30 -41.24 16.87
N ASP A 384 -20.97 -41.37 16.90
CA ASP A 384 -20.05 -40.24 16.79
C ASP A 384 -20.23 -39.51 15.45
N TRP A 385 -20.26 -40.28 14.36
CA TRP A 385 -20.48 -39.73 13.02
C TRP A 385 -21.78 -38.94 12.95
N ARG A 386 -22.91 -39.51 13.40
CA ARG A 386 -24.20 -38.82 13.41
C ARG A 386 -24.20 -37.57 14.28
N TYR A 387 -23.56 -37.62 15.45
CA TYR A 387 -23.45 -36.46 16.34
C TYR A 387 -22.68 -35.33 15.67
N HIS A 388 -21.48 -35.60 15.16
CA HIS A 388 -20.64 -34.58 14.55
C HIS A 388 -21.24 -34.04 13.25
N THR A 389 -21.86 -34.88 12.42
CA THR A 389 -22.60 -34.42 11.23
C THR A 389 -23.66 -33.39 11.59
N ARG A 390 -24.44 -33.61 12.67
CA ARG A 390 -25.42 -32.62 13.14
C ARG A 390 -24.78 -31.33 13.61
N GLN A 391 -23.64 -31.41 14.30
CA GLN A 391 -22.91 -30.22 14.76
C GLN A 391 -22.39 -29.38 13.59
N PHE A 392 -21.78 -30.01 12.58
CA PHE A 392 -21.32 -29.28 11.39
C PHE A 392 -22.48 -28.73 10.56
N MET A 393 -23.59 -29.46 10.47
CA MET A 393 -24.77 -29.08 9.69
C MET A 393 -25.76 -28.18 10.44
N ALA A 394 -25.47 -27.75 11.67
CA ALA A 394 -26.32 -26.85 12.45
C ALA A 394 -26.72 -25.53 11.75
N PRO A 395 -25.92 -24.97 10.81
CA PRO A 395 -26.35 -23.81 10.01
C PRO A 395 -27.43 -24.11 8.95
N ALA A 396 -27.73 -25.38 8.67
CA ALA A 396 -28.76 -25.83 7.74
C ALA A 396 -30.10 -26.11 8.44
N PRO A 397 -31.24 -26.14 7.72
CA PRO A 397 -32.53 -26.47 8.32
C PRO A 397 -32.55 -27.86 8.95
N ASP A 398 -33.04 -27.98 10.19
CA ASP A 398 -33.06 -29.24 10.96
C ASP A 398 -33.81 -30.36 10.22
N ASP A 399 -34.89 -30.02 9.52
CA ASP A 399 -35.70 -31.01 8.78
C ASP A 399 -34.95 -31.58 7.57
N PHE A 400 -34.16 -30.75 6.88
CA PHE A 400 -33.24 -31.20 5.82
C PHE A 400 -32.15 -32.11 6.39
N VAL A 401 -31.52 -31.71 7.50
CA VAL A 401 -30.42 -32.45 8.13
C VAL A 401 -30.89 -33.83 8.60
N GLU A 402 -32.02 -33.94 9.29
CA GLU A 402 -32.50 -35.24 9.78
C GLU A 402 -33.01 -36.14 8.65
N ARG A 403 -33.65 -35.57 7.62
CA ARG A 403 -34.11 -36.31 6.44
C ARG A 403 -32.96 -36.96 5.67
N HIS A 404 -31.84 -36.25 5.55
CA HIS A 404 -30.66 -36.68 4.79
C HIS A 404 -29.47 -37.13 5.64
N LEU A 405 -29.65 -37.26 6.96
CA LEU A 405 -28.55 -37.53 7.90
C LEU A 405 -27.74 -38.76 7.51
N LYS A 406 -28.40 -39.82 7.05
CA LYS A 406 -27.73 -41.06 6.62
C LYS A 406 -26.83 -40.82 5.40
N ALA A 407 -27.31 -40.05 4.42
CA ALA A 407 -26.53 -39.69 3.23
C ALA A 407 -25.36 -38.76 3.60
N LEU A 408 -25.57 -37.76 4.46
CA LEU A 408 -24.53 -36.87 4.97
C LEU A 408 -23.43 -37.61 5.73
N VAL A 409 -23.80 -38.56 6.58
CA VAL A 409 -22.86 -39.41 7.31
C VAL A 409 -22.07 -40.30 6.35
N GLN A 410 -22.75 -40.94 5.39
CA GLN A 410 -22.08 -41.81 4.42
C GLN A 410 -21.10 -41.02 3.54
N LEU A 411 -21.51 -39.86 3.04
CA LEU A 411 -20.67 -38.98 2.25
C LEU A 411 -19.45 -38.49 3.05
N GLY A 412 -19.63 -38.18 4.34
CA GLY A 412 -18.52 -37.82 5.23
C GLY A 412 -17.54 -38.97 5.48
N LYS A 413 -18.04 -40.20 5.65
CA LYS A 413 -17.23 -41.42 5.79
C LYS A 413 -16.44 -41.71 4.51
N ASP A 414 -17.10 -41.65 3.36
CA ASP A 414 -16.50 -41.91 2.04
C ASP A 414 -15.42 -40.87 1.73
N GLN A 415 -15.70 -39.60 1.99
CA GLN A 415 -14.71 -38.54 1.79
C GLN A 415 -13.51 -38.68 2.74
N THR A 416 -13.76 -39.03 4.02
CA THR A 416 -12.69 -39.27 4.98
C THR A 416 -11.82 -40.45 4.57
N GLN A 417 -12.44 -41.52 4.05
CA GLN A 417 -11.72 -42.66 3.52
C GLN A 417 -10.93 -42.29 2.26
N ARG A 418 -11.50 -41.50 1.34
CA ARG A 418 -10.78 -40.99 0.16
C ARG A 418 -9.56 -40.15 0.55
N ILE A 419 -9.71 -39.23 1.50
CA ILE A 419 -8.60 -38.42 2.01
C ILE A 419 -7.54 -39.34 2.63
N LYS A 420 -7.96 -40.32 3.44
CA LYS A 420 -7.05 -41.31 4.04
C LYS A 420 -6.32 -42.12 2.97
N ASP A 421 -7.00 -42.56 1.92
CA ASP A 421 -6.39 -43.33 0.83
C ASP A 421 -5.36 -42.51 0.04
N VAL A 422 -5.62 -41.22 -0.19
CA VAL A 422 -4.65 -40.30 -0.82
C VAL A 422 -3.45 -40.06 0.11
N LEU A 423 -3.70 -39.85 1.41
CA LEU A 423 -2.66 -39.47 2.37
C LEU A 423 -1.81 -40.65 2.85
N SER A 424 -2.38 -41.83 3.08
CA SER A 424 -1.69 -43.03 3.62
C SER A 424 -1.63 -44.22 2.66
N GLY A 425 -2.23 -44.12 1.46
CA GLY A 425 -2.28 -45.20 0.49
C GLY A 425 -3.55 -46.05 0.63
N ALA A 426 -4.15 -46.44 -0.50
CA ALA A 426 -5.42 -47.15 -0.53
C ALA A 426 -5.31 -48.65 -0.22
N LYS A 427 -4.11 -49.23 -0.32
CA LYS A 427 -3.85 -50.67 -0.17
C LYS A 427 -2.54 -50.93 0.55
N LEU A 428 -2.43 -52.09 1.20
CA LEU A 428 -1.19 -52.56 1.82
C LEU A 428 -0.03 -52.54 0.81
N GLY A 429 1.02 -51.76 1.11
CA GLY A 429 2.19 -51.59 0.25
C GLY A 429 2.10 -50.45 -0.78
N GLN A 430 0.96 -49.76 -0.91
CA GLN A 430 0.88 -48.50 -1.64
C GLN A 430 1.28 -47.34 -0.73
N ARG A 431 2.20 -46.50 -1.18
CA ARG A 431 2.64 -45.31 -0.43
C ARG A 431 1.65 -44.17 -0.64
N GLY A 432 1.11 -43.63 0.45
CA GLY A 432 0.36 -42.38 0.43
C GLY A 432 1.27 -41.15 0.40
N VAL A 433 0.69 -39.97 0.19
CA VAL A 433 1.42 -38.70 0.16
C VAL A 433 2.25 -38.49 1.44
N ASN A 434 1.72 -38.80 2.63
CA ASN A 434 2.42 -38.63 3.91
C ASN A 434 3.64 -39.55 4.07
N GLU A 435 3.77 -40.61 3.26
CA GLU A 435 4.96 -41.46 3.25
C GLU A 435 6.04 -40.95 2.28
N LEU A 436 5.70 -39.96 1.45
CA LEU A 436 6.58 -39.33 0.47
C LEU A 436 7.05 -37.95 0.93
N ILE A 437 6.39 -37.34 1.91
CA ILE A 437 6.68 -35.98 2.40
C ILE A 437 6.75 -35.95 3.92
N ASP A 438 7.52 -34.99 4.46
CA ASP A 438 7.33 -34.53 5.83
C ASP A 438 6.17 -33.53 5.86
N ARG A 439 4.98 -34.01 6.22
CA ARG A 439 3.75 -33.19 6.19
C ARG A 439 3.81 -32.02 7.17
N ALA A 440 4.35 -32.23 8.36
CA ALA A 440 4.40 -31.19 9.39
C ALA A 440 5.36 -30.06 8.98
N ALA A 441 6.55 -30.42 8.45
CA ALA A 441 7.49 -29.44 7.93
C ALA A 441 6.94 -28.70 6.71
N MET A 442 6.24 -29.40 5.80
CA MET A 442 5.59 -28.78 4.64
C MET A 442 4.52 -27.78 5.07
N ASP A 443 3.62 -28.15 5.98
CA ASP A 443 2.53 -27.27 6.44
C ASP A 443 3.09 -26.02 7.16
N GLN A 444 4.15 -26.17 7.95
CA GLN A 444 4.86 -25.03 8.56
C GLN A 444 5.46 -24.11 7.50
N THR A 445 6.19 -24.68 6.53
CA THR A 445 6.85 -23.91 5.45
C THR A 445 5.82 -23.19 4.57
N LEU A 446 4.71 -23.84 4.26
CA LEU A 446 3.59 -23.25 3.51
C LEU A 446 3.00 -22.05 4.25
N ALA A 447 2.81 -22.15 5.57
CA ALA A 447 2.31 -21.05 6.39
C ALA A 447 3.26 -19.83 6.36
N GLU A 448 4.57 -20.08 6.46
CA GLU A 448 5.59 -19.03 6.37
C GLU A 448 5.60 -18.34 5.00
N HIS A 449 5.54 -19.09 3.90
CA HIS A 449 5.45 -18.53 2.55
C HIS A 449 4.16 -17.71 2.34
N ARG A 450 3.01 -18.22 2.81
CA ARG A 450 1.73 -17.49 2.73
C ARG A 450 1.78 -16.17 3.47
N ALA A 451 2.34 -16.14 4.68
CA ALA A 451 2.44 -14.92 5.47
C ALA A 451 3.24 -13.84 4.73
N ARG A 452 4.38 -14.20 4.12
CA ARG A 452 5.21 -13.26 3.33
C ARG A 452 4.49 -12.76 2.08
N LEU A 453 3.96 -13.68 1.26
CA LEU A 453 3.26 -13.33 0.02
C LEU A 453 2.02 -12.47 0.28
N MET A 454 1.25 -12.79 1.32
CA MET A 454 0.08 -11.99 1.71
C MET A 454 0.48 -10.57 2.11
N ARG A 455 1.55 -10.41 2.89
CA ARG A 455 2.08 -9.10 3.29
C ARG A 455 2.55 -8.29 2.07
N TRP A 456 3.32 -8.89 1.18
CA TRP A 456 3.82 -8.19 -0.02
C TRP A 456 2.70 -7.82 -0.99
N ASN A 457 1.72 -8.70 -1.21
CA ASN A 457 0.56 -8.38 -2.04
C ASN A 457 -0.29 -7.26 -1.44
N ALA A 458 -0.56 -7.30 -0.13
CA ALA A 458 -1.29 -6.21 0.54
C ALA A 458 -0.55 -4.87 0.42
N LEU A 459 0.77 -4.87 0.54
CA LEU A 459 1.59 -3.68 0.35
C LEU A 459 1.53 -3.17 -1.10
N LEU A 460 1.59 -4.06 -2.08
CA LEU A 460 1.45 -3.71 -3.50
C LEU A 460 0.06 -3.14 -3.83
N ASP A 461 -0.99 -3.65 -3.20
CA ASP A 461 -2.35 -3.13 -3.35
C ASP A 461 -2.45 -1.70 -2.80
N GLN A 462 -1.82 -1.42 -1.65
CA GLN A 462 -1.74 -0.07 -1.08
C GLN A 462 -0.96 0.88 -2.00
N ILE A 463 0.21 0.46 -2.51
CA ILE A 463 1.03 1.26 -3.44
C ILE A 463 0.23 1.56 -4.71
N THR A 464 -0.42 0.56 -5.28
CA THR A 464 -1.25 0.70 -6.49
C THR A 464 -2.38 1.70 -6.24
N THR A 465 -3.07 1.58 -5.11
CA THR A 465 -4.17 2.48 -4.74
C THR A 465 -3.72 3.94 -4.60
N ASP A 466 -2.59 4.16 -3.93
CA ASP A 466 -2.00 5.49 -3.78
C ASP A 466 -1.63 6.09 -5.14
N ARG A 467 -0.91 5.34 -5.99
CA ARG A 467 -0.50 5.79 -7.33
C ARG A 467 -1.69 6.14 -8.22
N ILE A 468 -2.71 5.27 -8.24
CA ILE A 468 -3.95 5.50 -8.99
C ILE A 468 -4.62 6.78 -8.51
N THR A 469 -4.79 6.95 -7.19
CA THR A 469 -5.42 8.14 -6.59
C THR A 469 -4.74 9.43 -7.03
N LEU A 470 -3.39 9.45 -7.04
CA LEU A 470 -2.64 10.63 -7.46
C LEU A 470 -2.81 10.93 -8.96
N VAL A 471 -2.74 9.90 -9.81
CA VAL A 471 -2.88 10.06 -11.27
C VAL A 471 -4.28 10.50 -11.66
N THR A 472 -5.32 9.85 -11.12
CA THR A 472 -6.71 10.20 -11.43
C THR A 472 -7.13 11.56 -10.88
N ALA A 473 -6.40 12.08 -9.88
CA ALA A 473 -6.52 13.46 -9.38
C ALA A 473 -5.71 14.49 -10.19
N ASP A 474 -5.20 14.12 -11.38
CA ASP A 474 -4.37 14.92 -12.28
C ASP A 474 -3.01 15.36 -11.71
N ARG A 475 -2.55 14.78 -10.60
CA ARG A 475 -1.34 15.28 -9.92
C ARG A 475 -0.09 15.11 -10.74
N PHE A 476 0.04 14.00 -11.48
CA PHE A 476 1.13 13.81 -12.44
C PHE A 476 1.17 14.95 -13.48
N HIS A 477 0.05 15.15 -14.20
CA HIS A 477 -0.05 16.13 -15.29
C HIS A 477 0.14 17.57 -14.78
N ARG A 478 -0.32 17.86 -13.57
CA ARG A 478 -0.11 19.16 -12.92
C ARG A 478 1.31 19.38 -12.45
N ALA A 479 2.06 18.34 -12.11
CA ALA A 479 3.43 18.44 -11.62
C ALA A 479 4.46 18.38 -12.76
N ALA A 480 4.22 17.59 -13.81
CA ALA A 480 5.11 17.42 -14.96
C ALA A 480 4.99 18.54 -16.02
N TRP A 481 4.13 19.55 -15.80
CA TRP A 481 3.87 20.61 -16.77
C TRP A 481 5.11 21.40 -17.20
N TYR A 482 6.13 21.47 -16.34
CA TYR A 482 7.27 22.36 -16.52
C TYR A 482 8.22 21.93 -17.64
N PHE A 483 8.19 20.66 -18.07
CA PHE A 483 9.01 20.21 -19.18
C PHE A 483 8.66 20.96 -20.46
N ASP A 484 9.64 21.26 -21.30
CA ASP A 484 9.41 21.87 -22.61
C ASP A 484 9.51 20.85 -23.74
N ALA A 485 8.37 20.50 -24.35
CA ALA A 485 8.32 19.56 -25.48
C ALA A 485 9.04 20.06 -26.74
N GLN A 486 9.31 21.38 -26.85
CA GLN A 486 10.07 21.94 -27.96
C GLN A 486 11.59 21.87 -27.73
N HIS A 487 12.03 21.54 -26.52
CA HIS A 487 13.44 21.40 -26.17
C HIS A 487 13.80 19.91 -26.10
N GLN A 488 14.62 19.43 -27.04
CA GLN A 488 14.92 18.00 -27.23
C GLN A 488 15.35 17.28 -25.94
N GLU A 489 16.26 17.86 -25.15
CA GLU A 489 16.70 17.25 -23.89
C GLU A 489 15.57 17.13 -22.85
N GLN A 490 14.71 18.16 -22.76
CA GLN A 490 13.60 18.15 -21.81
C GLN A 490 12.48 17.23 -22.25
N MET A 491 12.28 17.06 -23.56
CA MET A 491 11.35 16.06 -24.11
C MET A 491 11.74 14.64 -23.68
N ILE A 492 13.04 14.29 -23.76
CA ILE A 492 13.54 12.97 -23.30
C ILE A 492 13.33 12.81 -21.79
N LEU A 493 13.61 13.86 -21.01
CA LEU A 493 13.40 13.85 -19.56
C LEU A 493 11.92 13.75 -19.18
N ALA A 494 11.02 14.39 -19.94
CA ALA A 494 9.58 14.29 -19.74
C ALA A 494 9.08 12.85 -19.93
N PHE A 495 9.48 12.18 -21.02
CA PHE A 495 9.14 10.76 -21.22
C PHE A 495 9.76 9.85 -20.15
N SER A 496 10.97 10.15 -19.72
CA SER A 496 11.62 9.40 -18.64
C SER A 496 10.86 9.55 -17.32
N ALA A 497 10.40 10.76 -17.00
CA ALA A 497 9.57 11.04 -15.83
C ALA A 497 8.19 10.38 -15.91
N GLU A 498 7.56 10.40 -17.09
CA GLU A 498 6.29 9.72 -17.36
C GLU A 498 6.43 8.21 -17.14
N TYR A 499 7.43 7.57 -17.74
CA TYR A 499 7.71 6.16 -17.52
C TYR A 499 7.99 5.86 -16.04
N ALA A 500 8.88 6.64 -15.40
CA ALA A 500 9.25 6.42 -14.00
C ALA A 500 8.06 6.54 -13.03
N CYS A 501 7.07 7.38 -13.35
CA CYS A 501 5.88 7.57 -12.52
C CYS A 501 4.73 6.63 -12.86
N LEU A 502 4.56 6.24 -14.13
CA LEU A 502 3.37 5.54 -14.63
C LEU A 502 3.61 4.07 -15.02
N LYS A 503 4.86 3.57 -15.01
CA LYS A 503 5.16 2.16 -15.27
C LYS A 503 4.32 1.23 -14.37
N ASP A 504 3.79 0.16 -14.94
CA ASP A 504 3.05 -0.88 -14.22
C ASP A 504 1.94 -0.34 -13.30
N ILE A 505 1.30 0.78 -13.68
CA ILE A 505 0.23 1.40 -12.89
C ILE A 505 -1.07 0.58 -12.91
N CYS A 506 -1.30 -0.19 -13.98
CA CYS A 506 -2.45 -1.07 -14.16
C CYS A 506 -2.22 -2.49 -13.63
N ARG A 507 -1.73 -2.62 -12.38
CA ARG A 507 -1.37 -3.93 -11.77
C ARG A 507 -2.57 -4.87 -11.54
N SER A 508 -3.77 -4.30 -11.39
CA SER A 508 -5.01 -5.04 -11.15
C SER A 508 -6.12 -4.59 -12.10
N ASP A 509 -7.17 -5.41 -12.24
CA ASP A 509 -8.35 -5.05 -13.02
C ASP A 509 -9.00 -3.76 -12.51
N ALA A 510 -9.06 -3.59 -11.18
CA ALA A 510 -9.58 -2.37 -10.56
C ALA A 510 -8.74 -1.13 -10.89
N ALA A 511 -7.40 -1.25 -10.87
CA ALA A 511 -6.51 -0.18 -11.27
C ALA A 511 -6.66 0.17 -12.76
N SER A 512 -6.77 -0.86 -13.61
CA SER A 512 -7.00 -0.70 -15.04
C SER A 512 -8.31 0.01 -15.33
N GLN A 513 -9.39 -0.38 -14.64
CA GLN A 513 -10.69 0.27 -14.77
C GLN A 513 -10.65 1.73 -14.29
N ALA A 514 -9.99 2.04 -13.17
CA ALA A 514 -9.88 3.41 -12.68
C ALA A 514 -9.12 4.33 -13.66
N ILE A 515 -8.06 3.84 -14.30
CA ILE A 515 -7.34 4.59 -15.34
C ILE A 515 -8.21 4.75 -16.59
N LEU A 516 -8.94 3.71 -17.00
CA LEU A 516 -9.87 3.78 -18.12
C LEU A 516 -10.94 4.85 -17.88
N ASP A 517 -11.64 4.81 -16.74
CA ASP A 517 -12.67 5.77 -16.36
C ASP A 517 -12.10 7.21 -16.37
N TRP A 518 -10.90 7.39 -15.82
CA TRP A 518 -10.23 8.69 -15.83
C TRP A 518 -9.92 9.16 -17.27
N LEU A 519 -9.39 8.29 -18.13
CA LEU A 519 -9.12 8.59 -19.54
C LEU A 519 -10.40 8.89 -20.32
N GLU A 520 -11.52 8.22 -20.04
CA GLU A 520 -12.81 8.53 -20.67
C GLU A 520 -13.28 9.94 -20.33
N THR A 521 -13.04 10.40 -19.09
CA THR A 521 -13.37 11.79 -18.70
C THR A 521 -12.37 12.83 -19.22
N LYS A 522 -11.13 12.43 -19.48
CA LYS A 522 -10.00 13.29 -19.87
C LYS A 522 -9.19 12.67 -21.02
N PRO A 523 -9.82 12.41 -22.18
CA PRO A 523 -9.18 11.64 -23.26
C PRO A 523 -8.00 12.37 -23.87
N GLN A 524 -7.90 13.69 -23.70
CA GLN A 524 -6.77 14.48 -24.17
C GLN A 524 -5.44 14.05 -23.54
N PHE A 525 -5.45 13.48 -22.33
CA PHE A 525 -4.21 13.00 -21.70
C PHE A 525 -3.71 11.66 -22.25
N SER A 526 -4.41 11.05 -23.22
CA SER A 526 -3.83 10.00 -24.07
C SER A 526 -2.79 10.54 -25.06
N LEU A 527 -2.76 11.86 -25.29
CA LEU A 527 -1.80 12.49 -26.18
C LEU A 527 -0.47 12.74 -25.44
N PRO A 528 0.66 12.19 -25.94
CA PRO A 528 1.96 12.38 -25.34
C PRO A 528 2.30 13.85 -25.13
N LEU A 529 2.85 14.18 -23.96
CA LEU A 529 3.34 15.51 -23.60
C LEU A 529 2.33 16.67 -23.66
N LEU A 530 1.03 16.40 -23.86
CA LEU A 530 0.02 17.46 -23.91
C LEU A 530 0.03 18.33 -22.65
N HIS A 531 0.28 17.72 -21.49
CA HIS A 531 0.37 18.39 -20.19
C HIS A 531 1.48 19.46 -20.11
N THR A 532 2.41 19.48 -21.06
CA THR A 532 3.49 20.48 -21.14
C THR A 532 3.08 21.75 -21.92
N LEU A 533 1.98 21.70 -22.66
CA LEU A 533 1.47 22.83 -23.45
C LEU A 533 0.76 23.86 -22.55
N PRO A 534 0.49 25.09 -23.04
CA PRO A 534 -0.34 26.07 -22.33
C PRO A 534 -1.68 25.49 -21.87
N PHE A 535 -2.21 25.97 -20.75
CA PHE A 535 -3.47 25.49 -20.19
C PHE A 535 -4.66 25.67 -21.15
N SER A 536 -4.66 26.75 -21.94
CA SER A 536 -5.67 27.01 -22.97
C SER A 536 -5.65 25.94 -24.08
N GLU A 537 -4.48 25.48 -24.49
CA GLU A 537 -4.31 24.41 -25.49
C GLU A 537 -4.72 23.05 -24.93
N GLN A 538 -4.35 22.73 -23.69
CA GLN A 538 -4.80 21.52 -23.00
C GLN A 538 -6.33 21.42 -22.96
N THR A 539 -6.99 22.54 -22.66
CA THR A 539 -8.46 22.61 -22.57
C THR A 539 -9.11 22.55 -23.95
N SER A 540 -8.52 23.20 -24.95
CA SER A 540 -9.02 23.18 -26.33
C SER A 540 -8.92 21.78 -26.96
N CYS A 541 -7.81 21.08 -26.73
CA CYS A 541 -7.64 19.69 -27.16
C CYS A 541 -8.70 18.78 -26.55
N ARG A 542 -9.01 18.92 -25.25
CA ARG A 542 -10.10 18.17 -24.60
C ARG A 542 -11.44 18.30 -25.33
N LEU A 543 -11.83 19.52 -25.68
CA LEU A 543 -13.07 19.78 -26.40
C LEU A 543 -13.08 19.12 -27.77
N ASN A 544 -11.96 19.15 -28.48
CA ASN A 544 -11.83 18.54 -29.81
C ASN A 544 -11.86 17.01 -29.73
N THR A 545 -11.14 16.40 -28.77
CA THR A 545 -11.13 14.95 -28.59
C THR A 545 -12.53 14.45 -28.26
N LEU A 546 -13.24 15.08 -27.32
CA LEU A 546 -14.61 14.70 -26.96
C LEU A 546 -15.60 14.82 -28.14
N ARG A 547 -15.45 15.84 -29.01
CA ARG A 547 -16.27 16.01 -30.22
C ARG A 547 -16.02 14.92 -31.27
N CYS A 548 -14.79 14.41 -31.36
CA CYS A 548 -14.46 13.31 -32.25
C CYS A 548 -14.93 11.94 -31.71
N SER A 549 -15.08 11.81 -30.39
CA SER A 549 -15.53 10.58 -29.72
C SER A 549 -17.05 10.39 -29.71
N THR A 550 -17.85 11.44 -29.92
CA THR A 550 -19.30 11.30 -30.06
C THR A 550 -19.63 10.72 -31.44
N PRO A 551 -20.29 9.54 -31.54
CA PRO A 551 -20.77 9.07 -32.82
C PRO A 551 -21.79 10.08 -33.35
N VAL A 552 -21.59 10.52 -34.59
CA VAL A 552 -22.63 11.23 -35.33
C VAL A 552 -23.79 10.24 -35.45
N MET A 553 -24.84 10.41 -34.63
CA MET A 553 -26.12 9.75 -34.88
C MET A 553 -26.65 10.33 -36.20
N GLY A 554 -26.36 9.61 -37.29
CA GLY A 554 -26.92 9.80 -38.62
C GLY A 554 -27.95 8.72 -38.92
#